data_AF-A0A849JUW6-F1
#
_entry.id   AF-A0A849JUW6-F1
#
_cell.length_a   1.000
_cell.length_b   1.000
_cell.length_c   1.000
_cell.angle_alpha   90.00
_cell.angle_beta   90.00
_cell.angle_gamma   90.00
#
_symmetry.space_group_name_H-M   'P 1'
#
loop_
_entity.id
_entity.type
_entity.pdbx_description
1 polymer ?
#
loop_
_entity_poly.entity_id
_entity_poly.type
_entity_poly.pdbx_seq_one_letter_code
_entity_poly.pdbx_strand_id
1 'polypeptide(L)'
;MSEQRSAARGEAHGALRLWTPAPEGDRVRFAPDPDDRYAVVDDLEAAHVILVLDRWPQVDGVGHLVFTEHPQVRSFRVSTFQRHVDARRAQAGQPAPDRALRVGDVFWVRAGDDPRWNDPRRWQLLDVTASARRAAHAAQVVAVNPAMRLREADVAHESSGPPSPEGPRRPPAGAAASTV
;
A
#
# COMPACT_ATOMS: atom_id res chain seq x y z
N MET A 1 42.82 13.31 -39.76
CA MET A 1 42.27 14.20 -38.73
C MET A 1 41.13 13.46 -38.08
N SER A 2 41.36 13.02 -36.85
CA SER A 2 40.59 11.98 -36.17
C SER A 2 39.18 12.41 -35.77
N GLU A 3 38.28 11.48 -35.95
CA GLU A 3 36.92 11.43 -35.44
C GLU A 3 36.91 11.46 -33.91
N GLN A 4 36.11 12.35 -33.33
CA GLN A 4 35.62 12.18 -31.96
C GLN A 4 34.15 12.60 -31.92
N ARG A 5 33.31 11.76 -32.52
CA ARG A 5 31.87 11.75 -32.26
C ARG A 5 31.67 11.23 -30.84
N SER A 6 31.55 12.17 -29.91
CA SER A 6 31.04 11.91 -28.57
C SER A 6 29.59 11.43 -28.71
N ALA A 7 29.41 10.12 -28.75
CA ALA A 7 28.11 9.49 -28.62
C ALA A 7 27.62 9.75 -27.20
N ALA A 8 26.78 10.77 -27.04
CA ALA A 8 25.93 10.91 -25.88
C ALA A 8 25.16 9.59 -25.74
N ARG A 9 25.53 8.80 -24.71
CA ARG A 9 24.69 7.74 -24.19
C ARG A 9 23.35 8.36 -23.87
N GLY A 10 22.36 8.16 -24.73
CA GLY A 10 20.97 8.29 -24.34
C GLY A 10 20.72 7.25 -23.26
N GLU A 11 20.80 7.67 -22.00
CA GLU A 11 20.28 6.89 -20.89
C GLU A 11 18.82 6.61 -21.22
N ALA A 12 18.54 5.33 -21.47
CA ALA A 12 17.19 4.81 -21.51
C ALA A 12 16.53 5.19 -20.18
N HIS A 13 15.79 6.30 -20.18
CA HIS A 13 14.85 6.60 -19.12
C HIS A 13 13.85 5.46 -19.17
N GLY A 14 14.08 4.45 -18.32
CA GLY A 14 13.21 3.29 -18.21
C GLY A 14 11.78 3.78 -18.07
N ALA A 15 10.89 3.32 -18.94
CA ALA A 15 9.51 3.76 -18.94
C ALA A 15 8.93 3.62 -17.52
N LEU A 16 8.45 4.72 -16.96
CA LEU A 16 7.82 4.73 -15.64
C LEU A 16 6.60 3.80 -15.70
N ARG A 17 6.59 2.79 -14.82
CA ARG A 17 5.50 1.80 -14.74
C ARG A 17 4.58 2.16 -13.58
N LEU A 18 3.27 2.04 -13.75
CA LEU A 18 2.33 2.20 -12.63
C LEU A 18 2.63 1.15 -11.55
N TRP A 19 2.70 1.59 -10.30
CA TRP A 19 2.88 0.70 -9.17
C TRP A 19 1.70 -0.27 -9.06
N THR A 20 1.96 -1.55 -8.85
CA THR A 20 0.90 -2.54 -8.66
C THR A 20 1.01 -3.10 -7.24
N PRO A 21 0.04 -2.84 -6.34
CA PRO A 21 -0.01 -3.45 -5.03
C PRO A 21 -0.20 -4.96 -5.19
N ALA A 22 0.45 -5.73 -4.31
CA ALA A 22 0.12 -7.14 -4.21
C ALA A 22 -1.35 -7.28 -3.81
N PRO A 23 -2.11 -8.20 -4.42
CA PRO A 23 -3.50 -8.40 -4.08
C PRO A 23 -3.63 -8.78 -2.59
N GLU A 24 -4.47 -8.05 -1.87
CA GLU A 24 -4.89 -8.40 -0.52
C GLU A 24 -6.30 -8.99 -0.60
N GLY A 25 -6.36 -10.31 -0.71
CA GLY A 25 -7.59 -11.08 -0.86
C GLY A 25 -7.69 -11.81 -2.20
N ASP A 26 -8.59 -12.80 -2.25
CA ASP A 26 -8.65 -13.76 -3.36
C ASP A 26 -9.48 -13.29 -4.57
N ARG A 27 -10.19 -12.17 -4.45
CA ARG A 27 -11.35 -11.87 -5.32
C ARG A 27 -11.22 -10.66 -6.23
N VAL A 28 -10.21 -9.81 -6.07
CA VAL A 28 -10.12 -8.55 -6.85
C VAL A 28 -8.96 -8.62 -7.82
N ARG A 29 -9.27 -8.66 -9.13
CA ARG A 29 -8.26 -8.38 -10.17
C ARG A 29 -7.94 -6.89 -10.14
N PHE A 30 -6.74 -6.56 -9.70
CA PHE A 30 -6.26 -5.20 -9.60
C PHE A 30 -5.46 -4.82 -10.85
N ALA A 31 -5.90 -3.79 -11.57
CA ALA A 31 -5.18 -3.19 -12.69
C ALA A 31 -5.36 -1.67 -12.62
N PRO A 32 -4.37 -0.94 -12.06
CA PRO A 32 -4.49 0.51 -11.89
C PRO A 32 -4.45 1.20 -13.25
N ASP A 33 -5.31 2.19 -13.40
CA ASP A 33 -5.40 3.10 -14.55
C ASP A 33 -4.75 4.46 -14.20
N PRO A 34 -4.16 5.19 -15.16
CA PRO A 34 -3.61 6.53 -14.90
C PRO A 34 -4.58 7.54 -14.26
N ASP A 35 -5.90 7.37 -14.43
CA ASP A 35 -6.92 8.24 -13.84
C ASP A 35 -7.34 7.81 -12.42
N ASP A 36 -6.87 6.65 -11.96
CA ASP A 36 -7.07 6.23 -10.57
C ASP A 36 -6.28 7.08 -9.60
N ARG A 37 -6.77 7.18 -8.37
CA ARG A 37 -6.13 7.97 -7.32
C ARG A 37 -5.60 7.10 -6.20
N TYR A 38 -4.46 7.54 -5.71
CA TYR A 38 -3.84 7.07 -4.48
C TYR A 38 -4.33 7.97 -3.36
N ALA A 39 -5.19 7.44 -2.49
CA ALA A 39 -5.80 8.17 -1.39
C ALA A 39 -5.18 7.74 -0.06
N VAL A 40 -4.68 8.69 0.72
CA VAL A 40 -4.10 8.46 2.05
C VAL A 40 -4.96 9.15 3.10
N VAL A 41 -5.23 8.46 4.21
CA VAL A 41 -5.76 9.09 5.42
C VAL A 41 -4.65 9.90 6.05
N ASP A 42 -4.69 11.21 5.89
CA ASP A 42 -3.71 12.13 6.44
C ASP A 42 -4.05 12.50 7.89
N ASP A 43 -5.34 12.72 8.18
CA ASP A 43 -5.81 13.08 9.51
C ASP A 43 -7.22 12.56 9.84
N LEU A 44 -7.53 12.46 11.13
CA LEU A 44 -8.81 12.09 11.71
C LEU A 44 -9.20 13.12 12.80
N GLU A 45 -9.84 14.21 12.38
CA GLU A 45 -10.27 15.29 13.28
C GLU A 45 -11.74 15.14 13.69
N ALA A 46 -11.98 14.90 14.98
CA ALA A 46 -13.31 14.82 15.60
C ALA A 46 -14.27 13.85 14.87
N ALA A 47 -15.02 14.35 13.89
CA ALA A 47 -16.00 13.59 13.10
C ALA A 47 -15.65 13.51 11.61
N HIS A 48 -14.49 14.02 11.19
CA HIS A 48 -14.04 14.06 9.81
C HIS A 48 -12.74 13.28 9.59
N VAL A 49 -12.64 12.66 8.41
CA VAL A 49 -11.43 12.07 7.87
C VAL A 49 -10.92 12.99 6.77
N ILE A 50 -9.63 13.34 6.84
CA ILE A 50 -8.94 14.12 5.83
C ILE A 50 -8.19 13.13 4.93
N LEU A 51 -8.55 13.14 3.65
CA LEU A 51 -7.90 12.35 2.62
C LEU A 51 -7.03 13.24 1.74
N VAL A 52 -5.81 12.80 1.49
CA VAL A 52 -4.94 13.33 0.45
C VAL A 52 -5.02 12.38 -0.74
N LEU A 53 -5.50 12.90 -1.87
CA LEU A 53 -5.67 12.15 -3.12
C LEU A 53 -4.67 12.65 -4.15
N ASP A 54 -3.85 11.76 -4.69
CA ASP A 54 -2.94 12.05 -5.79
C ASP A 54 -3.17 11.08 -6.95
N ARG A 55 -2.59 11.32 -8.13
CA ARG A 55 -2.52 10.29 -9.18
C ARG A 55 -1.87 9.04 -8.64
N TRP A 56 -2.27 7.91 -9.22
CA TRP A 56 -1.66 6.64 -8.90
C TRP A 56 -0.14 6.69 -9.13
N PRO A 57 0.69 6.32 -8.12
CA PRO A 57 2.13 6.51 -8.22
C PRO A 57 2.75 5.58 -9.27
N GLN A 58 3.82 6.07 -9.87
CA GLN A 58 4.67 5.30 -10.76
C GLN A 58 5.88 4.77 -9.99
N VAL A 59 6.51 3.73 -10.52
CA VAL A 59 7.78 3.21 -10.03
C VAL A 59 8.87 3.65 -11.00
N ASP A 60 9.91 4.32 -10.48
CA ASP A 60 11.08 4.71 -11.26
C ASP A 60 12.05 3.54 -11.50
N GLY A 61 13.12 3.79 -12.28
CA GLY A 61 14.12 2.77 -12.60
C GLY A 61 14.91 2.24 -11.40
N VAL A 62 14.72 2.79 -10.20
CA VAL A 62 15.39 2.38 -8.96
C VAL A 62 14.41 1.90 -7.89
N GLY A 63 13.11 1.77 -8.22
CA GLY A 63 12.10 1.21 -7.33
C GLY A 63 11.39 2.22 -6.42
N HIS A 64 11.60 3.52 -6.61
CA HIS A 64 10.90 4.53 -5.81
C HIS A 64 9.49 4.81 -6.35
N LEU A 65 8.57 5.12 -5.45
CA LEU A 65 7.27 5.65 -5.81
C LEU A 65 7.40 7.13 -6.17
N VAL A 66 6.96 7.49 -7.37
CA VAL A 66 6.95 8.85 -7.89
C VAL A 66 5.51 9.33 -8.06
N PHE A 67 5.22 10.46 -7.44
CA PHE A 67 3.94 11.18 -7.54
C PHE A 67 4.13 12.37 -8.48
N THR A 68 3.21 12.55 -9.43
CA THR A 68 3.42 13.45 -10.58
C THR A 68 2.46 14.62 -10.64
N GLU A 69 1.48 14.70 -9.73
CA GLU A 69 0.51 15.80 -9.68
C GLU A 69 0.52 16.53 -8.34
N HIS A 70 -0.28 17.60 -8.27
CA HIS A 70 -0.56 18.28 -7.03
C HIS A 70 -1.64 17.51 -6.25
N PRO A 71 -1.35 17.07 -5.02
CA PRO A 71 -2.32 16.34 -4.22
C PRO A 71 -3.56 17.20 -3.95
N GLN A 72 -4.72 16.55 -4.01
CA GLN A 72 -6.01 17.13 -3.66
C GLN A 72 -6.40 16.71 -2.25
N VAL A 73 -6.80 17.68 -1.42
CA VAL A 73 -7.31 17.39 -0.08
C VAL A 73 -8.84 17.28 -0.14
N ARG A 74 -9.40 16.28 0.54
CA ARG A 74 -10.84 16.09 0.72
C ARG A 74 -11.16 15.76 2.17
N SER A 75 -12.32 16.21 2.64
CA SER A 75 -12.80 15.94 3.99
C SER A 75 -14.16 15.26 3.91
N PHE A 76 -14.33 14.18 4.67
CA PHE A 76 -15.58 13.43 4.74
C PHE A 76 -15.92 13.10 6.18
N ARG A 77 -17.19 12.84 6.48
CA ARG A 77 -17.56 12.31 7.81
C ARG A 77 -16.95 10.92 8.01
N VAL A 78 -16.25 10.71 9.13
CA VAL A 78 -15.61 9.43 9.49
C VAL A 78 -16.61 8.29 9.42
N SER A 79 -17.80 8.44 10.02
CA SER A 79 -18.82 7.38 10.04
C SER A 79 -19.37 7.02 8.66
N THR A 80 -19.38 7.95 7.72
CA THR A 80 -19.79 7.69 6.33
C THR A 80 -18.68 6.97 5.59
N PHE A 81 -17.43 7.46 5.70
CA PHE A 81 -16.30 6.88 5.00
C PHE A 81 -15.95 5.48 5.53
N GLN A 82 -15.92 5.31 6.85
CA GLN A 82 -15.69 4.02 7.54
C GLN A 82 -16.64 2.95 7.03
N ARG A 83 -17.96 3.21 7.08
CA ARG A 83 -18.97 2.25 6.62
C ARG A 83 -18.81 1.88 5.14
N HIS A 84 -18.39 2.82 4.30
CA HIS A 84 -18.11 2.55 2.89
C HIS A 84 -16.88 1.65 2.74
N VAL A 85 -15.78 1.97 3.44
CA VAL A 85 -14.57 1.15 3.46
C VAL A 85 -14.90 -0.26 3.96
N ASP A 86 -15.64 -0.39 5.07
CA ASP A 86 -15.97 -1.70 5.64
C ASP A 86 -16.74 -2.59 4.65
N ALA A 87 -17.72 -2.01 3.96
CA ALA A 87 -18.47 -2.70 2.92
C ALA A 87 -17.55 -3.17 1.77
N ARG A 88 -16.58 -2.34 1.37
CA ARG A 88 -15.61 -2.69 0.32
C ARG A 88 -14.62 -3.75 0.75
N ARG A 89 -14.08 -3.67 1.97
CA ARG A 89 -13.19 -4.70 2.53
C ARG A 89 -13.90 -6.04 2.63
N ALA A 90 -15.15 -6.05 3.09
CA ALA A 90 -15.98 -7.25 3.17
C ALA A 90 -16.24 -7.86 1.77
N GLN A 91 -16.60 -7.03 0.78
CA GLN A 91 -16.78 -7.47 -0.61
C GLN A 91 -15.51 -8.06 -1.21
N ALA A 92 -14.34 -7.48 -0.91
CA ALA A 92 -13.03 -7.95 -1.36
C ALA A 92 -12.52 -9.19 -0.61
N GLY A 93 -13.16 -9.59 0.48
CA GLY A 93 -12.73 -10.71 1.32
C GLY A 93 -11.45 -10.40 2.13
N GLN A 94 -11.26 -9.15 2.53
CA GLN A 94 -10.09 -8.74 3.31
C GLN A 94 -10.20 -9.21 4.78
N PRO A 95 -9.08 -9.51 5.45
CA PRO A 95 -9.07 -10.22 6.74
C PRO A 95 -9.62 -9.43 7.93
N ALA A 96 -9.75 -8.11 7.82
CA ALA A 96 -10.27 -7.25 8.89
C ALA A 96 -11.24 -6.20 8.29
N PRO A 97 -12.42 -6.63 7.85
CA PRO A 97 -13.32 -5.76 7.09
C PRO A 97 -13.86 -4.60 7.93
N ASP A 98 -13.98 -4.75 9.25
CA ASP A 98 -14.50 -3.79 10.21
C ASP A 98 -13.41 -3.00 10.96
N ARG A 99 -12.15 -3.09 10.52
CA ARG A 99 -11.04 -2.35 11.14
C ARG A 99 -11.28 -0.84 11.06
N ALA A 100 -11.23 -0.17 12.20
CA ALA A 100 -11.29 1.30 12.25
C ALA A 100 -10.21 1.95 11.36
N LEU A 101 -10.60 3.04 10.68
CA LEU A 101 -9.71 3.92 9.92
C LEU A 101 -8.60 4.45 10.83
N ARG A 102 -7.39 4.56 10.27
CA ARG A 102 -6.21 5.12 10.94
C ARG A 102 -5.48 6.05 9.99
N VAL A 103 -4.78 7.02 10.56
CA VAL A 103 -3.80 7.82 9.82
C VAL A 103 -2.77 6.88 9.17
N GLY A 104 -2.48 7.15 7.90
CA GLY A 104 -1.62 6.32 7.05
C GLY A 104 -2.31 5.10 6.44
N ASP A 105 -3.62 4.93 6.59
CA ASP A 105 -4.38 4.00 5.74
C ASP A 105 -4.36 4.49 4.29
N VAL A 106 -4.18 3.57 3.35
CA VAL A 106 -4.00 3.87 1.93
C VAL A 106 -5.02 3.10 1.11
N PHE A 107 -5.67 3.82 0.18
CA PHE A 107 -6.68 3.27 -0.70
C PHE A 107 -6.34 3.55 -2.16
N TRP A 108 -6.60 2.55 -3.00
CA TRP A 108 -6.85 2.78 -4.41
C TRP A 108 -8.29 3.22 -4.59
N VAL A 109 -8.51 4.32 -5.30
CA VAL A 109 -9.86 4.85 -5.54
C VAL A 109 -10.07 5.23 -7.01
N ARG A 110 -11.26 4.92 -7.51
CA ARG A 110 -11.75 5.34 -8.83
C ARG A 110 -13.09 6.04 -8.66
N ALA A 111 -13.19 7.26 -9.17
CA ALA A 111 -14.32 8.17 -8.95
C ALA A 111 -15.69 7.65 -9.43
N GLY A 112 -15.74 6.67 -10.33
CA GLY A 112 -16.97 6.30 -11.01
C GLY A 112 -17.52 7.50 -11.78
N ASP A 113 -18.81 7.81 -11.59
CA ASP A 113 -19.49 8.93 -12.26
C ASP A 113 -19.37 10.28 -11.49
N ASP A 114 -18.49 10.39 -10.49
CA ASP A 114 -18.26 11.62 -9.72
C ASP A 114 -16.95 12.32 -10.13
N PRO A 115 -16.95 13.16 -11.18
CA PRO A 115 -15.73 13.82 -11.66
C PRO A 115 -15.13 14.80 -10.64
N ARG A 116 -15.86 15.16 -9.58
CA ARG A 116 -15.43 16.15 -8.58
C ARG A 116 -14.84 15.52 -7.33
N TRP A 117 -14.95 14.20 -7.16
CA TRP A 117 -14.45 13.50 -5.97
C TRP A 117 -15.09 14.03 -4.67
N ASN A 118 -16.40 14.26 -4.68
CA ASN A 118 -17.15 14.84 -3.57
C ASN A 118 -17.99 13.82 -2.79
N ASP A 119 -18.31 12.67 -3.37
CA ASP A 119 -19.11 11.63 -2.72
C ASP A 119 -18.36 10.28 -2.70
N PRO A 120 -17.76 9.90 -1.54
CA PRO A 120 -16.96 8.69 -1.46
C PRO A 120 -17.76 7.42 -1.68
N ARG A 121 -19.10 7.47 -1.51
CA ARG A 121 -20.00 6.33 -1.74
C ARG A 121 -20.05 5.92 -3.21
N ARG A 122 -19.73 6.84 -4.13
CA ARG A 122 -19.69 6.59 -5.58
C ARG A 122 -18.37 5.98 -6.03
N TRP A 123 -17.37 5.98 -5.16
CA TRP A 123 -16.05 5.48 -5.52
C TRP A 123 -16.03 3.95 -5.51
N GLN A 124 -15.31 3.39 -6.48
CA GLN A 124 -14.70 2.07 -6.32
C GLN A 124 -13.47 2.27 -5.43
N LEU A 125 -13.32 1.45 -4.40
CA LEU A 125 -12.28 1.60 -3.40
C LEU A 125 -11.73 0.22 -3.03
N LEU A 126 -10.40 0.13 -2.92
CA LEU A 126 -9.70 -1.04 -2.40
C LEU A 126 -8.68 -0.58 -1.34
N ASP A 127 -8.70 -1.19 -0.16
CA ASP A 127 -7.65 -0.99 0.84
C ASP A 127 -6.36 -1.68 0.35
N VAL A 128 -5.31 -0.88 0.19
CA VAL A 128 -3.98 -1.32 -0.25
C VAL A 128 -2.92 -1.00 0.80
N THR A 129 -3.33 -0.78 2.06
CA THR A 129 -2.47 -0.26 3.13
C THR A 129 -1.24 -1.12 3.36
N ALA A 130 -1.37 -2.45 3.43
CA ALA A 130 -0.21 -3.28 3.71
C ALA A 130 0.76 -3.33 2.51
N SER A 131 0.24 -3.41 1.28
CA SER A 131 1.01 -3.25 0.05
C SER A 131 1.74 -1.90 -0.03
N ALA A 132 1.06 -0.81 0.28
CA ALA A 132 1.65 0.53 0.30
C ALA A 132 2.77 0.64 1.33
N ARG A 133 2.58 0.09 2.54
CA ARG A 133 3.61 0.05 3.58
C ARG A 133 4.83 -0.77 3.17
N ARG A 134 4.64 -1.93 2.54
CA ARG A 134 5.74 -2.75 2.00
C ARG A 134 6.53 -1.96 0.96
N ALA A 135 5.85 -1.29 0.04
CA ALA A 135 6.50 -0.46 -0.99
C ALA A 135 7.27 0.71 -0.38
N ALA A 136 6.67 1.43 0.58
CA ALA A 136 7.34 2.52 1.30
C ALA A 136 8.58 2.03 2.06
N HIS A 137 8.49 0.88 2.74
CA HIS A 137 9.63 0.28 3.43
C HIS A 137 10.75 -0.11 2.45
N ALA A 138 10.42 -0.76 1.34
CA ALA A 138 11.40 -1.11 0.30
C ALA A 138 12.09 0.14 -0.27
N ALA A 139 11.32 1.19 -0.57
CA ALA A 139 11.87 2.46 -1.04
C ALA A 139 12.80 3.10 0.00
N GLN A 140 12.43 3.06 1.28
CA GLN A 140 13.28 3.55 2.38
C GLN A 140 14.60 2.77 2.46
N VAL A 141 14.57 1.44 2.39
CA VAL A 141 15.77 0.59 2.43
C VAL A 141 16.71 0.92 1.26
N VAL A 142 16.17 1.10 0.06
CA VAL A 142 16.95 1.50 -1.13
C VAL A 142 17.55 2.90 -0.97
N ALA A 143 16.80 3.83 -0.39
CA ALA A 143 17.26 5.20 -0.17
C ALA A 143 18.44 5.28 0.82
N VAL A 144 18.42 4.47 1.88
CA VAL A 144 19.51 4.45 2.88
C VAL A 144 20.70 3.59 2.46
N ASN A 145 20.50 2.61 1.58
CA ASN A 145 21.58 1.75 1.07
C ASN A 145 21.48 1.53 -0.45
N PRO A 146 21.97 2.48 -1.27
CA PRO A 146 21.88 2.40 -2.72
C PRO A 146 22.61 1.20 -3.33
N ALA A 147 23.53 0.57 -2.60
CA ALA A 147 24.27 -0.61 -3.05
C ALA A 147 23.44 -1.91 -2.99
N MET A 148 22.30 -1.94 -2.28
CA MET A 148 21.41 -3.12 -2.21
C MET A 148 20.48 -3.30 -3.42
N ARG A 149 20.55 -2.41 -4.42
CA ARG A 149 19.61 -2.33 -5.57
C ARG A 149 19.46 -3.59 -6.45
N LEU A 150 20.19 -4.68 -6.21
CA LEU A 150 20.31 -5.78 -7.17
C LEU A 150 20.12 -7.21 -6.63
N ARG A 151 19.91 -7.44 -5.32
CA ARG A 151 19.86 -8.82 -4.78
C ARG A 151 18.63 -9.20 -3.95
N GLU A 152 17.86 -8.25 -3.43
CA GLU A 152 16.83 -8.56 -2.41
C GLU A 152 15.38 -8.20 -2.78
N ALA A 153 15.15 -7.51 -3.89
CA ALA A 153 13.78 -7.19 -4.32
C ALA A 153 12.93 -8.45 -4.62
N ASP A 154 13.57 -9.55 -5.03
CA ASP A 154 12.92 -10.85 -5.20
C ASP A 154 12.71 -11.60 -3.87
N VAL A 155 13.55 -11.37 -2.85
CA VAL A 155 13.53 -12.10 -1.57
C VAL A 155 12.44 -11.57 -0.62
N ALA A 156 12.09 -10.28 -0.73
CA ALA A 156 10.98 -9.70 0.05
C ALA A 156 9.60 -10.26 -0.33
N HIS A 157 9.48 -10.98 -1.45
CA HIS A 157 8.24 -11.62 -1.88
C HIS A 157 8.03 -13.03 -1.27
N GLU A 158 9.09 -13.70 -0.80
CA GLU A 158 9.01 -15.12 -0.40
C GLU A 158 9.05 -15.38 1.12
N SER A 159 9.40 -14.41 1.98
CA SER A 159 9.62 -14.67 3.42
C SER A 159 8.48 -14.31 4.38
N SER A 160 7.25 -14.14 3.89
CA SER A 160 6.04 -14.08 4.75
C SER A 160 5.33 -15.43 4.81
N GLY A 161 6.09 -16.50 5.08
CA GLY A 161 5.49 -17.76 5.52
C GLY A 161 4.88 -17.60 6.91
N PRO A 162 3.74 -18.23 7.21
CA PRO A 162 3.15 -18.19 8.55
C PRO A 162 4.18 -18.65 9.60
N PRO A 163 4.21 -18.04 10.80
CA PRO A 163 5.08 -18.52 11.87
C PRO A 163 4.80 -20.00 12.09
N SER A 164 5.86 -20.82 12.08
CA SER A 164 5.75 -22.24 12.39
C SER A 164 4.97 -22.41 13.70
N PRO A 165 3.99 -23.33 13.76
CA PRO A 165 3.22 -23.54 14.97
C PRO A 165 4.19 -23.90 16.10
N GLU A 166 4.17 -23.05 17.14
CA GLU A 166 4.89 -23.24 18.39
C GLU A 166 4.55 -24.63 18.92
N GLY A 167 5.55 -25.52 18.92
CA GLY A 167 5.36 -26.92 19.33
C GLY A 167 4.78 -27.02 20.75
N PRO A 168 4.09 -28.12 21.08
CA PRO A 168 3.40 -28.27 22.36
C PRO A 168 4.37 -28.05 23.52
N ARG A 169 4.09 -27.01 24.32
CA ARG A 169 4.83 -26.70 25.54
C ARG A 169 4.76 -27.91 26.47
N ARG A 170 5.93 -28.52 26.70
CA ARG A 170 6.11 -29.61 27.66
C ARG A 170 5.69 -29.10 29.04
N PRO A 171 4.70 -29.73 29.71
CA PRO A 171 4.35 -29.33 31.07
C PRO A 171 5.54 -29.56 32.01
N PRO A 172 5.76 -28.69 33.00
CA PRO A 172 6.81 -28.88 33.99
C PRO A 172 6.53 -30.15 34.79
N ALA A 173 7.54 -31.03 34.86
CA ALA A 173 7.53 -32.21 35.71
C ALA A 173 7.92 -31.82 37.14
N GLY A 174 7.08 -32.17 38.12
CA GLY A 174 7.33 -32.06 39.57
C GLY A 174 6.18 -31.34 40.28
N ALA A 175 5.27 -32.02 40.98
CA ALA A 175 5.46 -32.72 42.26
C ALA A 175 6.07 -31.78 43.33
N ALA A 176 5.53 -31.59 44.52
CA ALA A 176 4.78 -32.52 45.36
C ALA A 176 3.85 -31.79 46.36
N ALA A 177 2.94 -32.58 46.90
CA ALA A 177 1.97 -32.24 47.94
C ALA A 177 2.60 -31.68 49.23
N SER A 178 1.83 -30.87 49.94
CA SER A 178 1.87 -30.83 51.41
C SER A 178 0.47 -30.50 51.94
N THR A 179 -0.11 -31.53 52.55
CA THR A 179 -1.29 -31.49 53.40
C THR A 179 -0.86 -31.06 54.79
N VAL A 180 -1.50 -30.03 55.36
CA VAL A 180 -1.77 -29.89 56.79
C VAL A 180 -3.15 -29.27 56.94
#